data_AF-A0A7Y5XUN5-F1
#
_entry.id   AF-A0A7Y5XUN5-F1
#
_cell.length_a   1.000
_cell.length_b   1.000
_cell.length_c   1.000
_cell.angle_alpha   90.00
_cell.angle_beta   90.00
_cell.angle_gamma   90.00
#
_symmetry.space_group_name_H-M   'P 1'
#
loop_
_entity.id
_entity.type
_entity.pdbx_description
1 polymer ?
#
loop_
_entity_poly.entity_id
_entity_poly.type
_entity_poly.pdbx_seq_one_letter_code
_entity_poly.pdbx_strand_id
1 'polypeptide(L)'
;MPRPRAIGPDGSPVEGFRFDRNRVTYEGGEPVEAGIRFELELPATHDPQWLVPGVFYGENRPASCTRIYPRFTSGHVDVERMESDSWGFRADRCATPAVFANGRGLATSETSPVGQAGVGFALRDGRPVVWLDFPSREEPLRYDGSETPVSPDVQTYRWSPGESVELDVREAGLSALRSRTPFADPSWVGVEEAAELAAFSLYRDHYLPDPPRLVETRSFDGTEVRDAMHVSWVSGVPY
;
A
#
# COMPACT_ATOMS: atom_id res chain seq x y z
N MET A 1 8.29 -2.52 18.99
CA MET A 1 7.59 -1.23 19.06
C MET A 1 8.12 -0.34 17.95
N PRO A 2 7.23 0.28 17.17
CA PRO A 2 7.60 1.24 16.13
C PRO A 2 8.23 2.48 16.77
N ARG A 3 9.23 3.06 16.12
CA ARG A 3 9.90 4.29 16.56
C ARG A 3 9.25 5.49 15.88
N PRO A 4 8.59 6.38 16.62
CA PRO A 4 8.06 7.60 16.05
C PRO A 4 9.15 8.64 15.79
N ARG A 5 8.94 9.50 14.80
CA ARG A 5 9.66 10.76 14.62
C ARG A 5 8.79 11.77 13.87
N ALA A 6 9.03 13.06 14.10
CA ALA A 6 8.50 14.11 13.25
C ALA A 6 9.48 14.43 12.13
N ILE A 7 8.95 14.66 10.92
CA ILE A 7 9.73 14.90 9.71
C ILE A 7 9.16 16.08 8.93
N GLY A 8 10.06 16.88 8.35
CA GLY A 8 9.73 17.99 7.47
C GLY A 8 9.36 17.51 6.05
N PRO A 9 8.98 18.44 5.16
CA PRO A 9 8.68 18.12 3.76
C PRO A 9 9.82 17.42 3.03
N ASP A 10 11.07 17.76 3.34
CA ASP A 10 12.29 17.14 2.77
C ASP A 10 12.73 15.84 3.47
N GLY A 11 11.97 15.38 4.46
CA GLY A 11 12.29 14.21 5.27
C GLY A 11 13.28 14.46 6.41
N SER A 12 13.77 15.70 6.57
CA SER A 12 14.63 16.08 7.71
C SER A 12 13.88 15.96 9.05
N PRO A 13 14.56 15.65 10.16
CA PRO A 13 13.91 15.57 11.46
C PRO A 13 13.42 16.95 11.92
N VAL A 14 12.24 16.99 12.54
CA VAL A 14 11.67 18.19 13.17
C VAL A 14 11.58 17.95 14.69
N GLU A 15 12.12 18.88 15.46
CA GLU A 15 12.16 18.81 16.92
C GLU A 15 10.88 19.37 17.57
N GLY A 16 10.76 19.20 18.89
CA GLY A 16 9.65 19.78 19.67
C GLY A 16 8.42 18.89 19.75
N PHE A 17 8.53 17.60 19.43
CA PHE A 17 7.45 16.63 19.54
C PHE A 17 7.70 15.65 20.69
N ARG A 18 6.69 15.46 21.54
CA ARG A 18 6.64 14.39 22.53
C ARG A 18 5.75 13.27 22.04
N PHE A 19 6.22 12.03 22.23
CA PHE A 19 5.52 10.82 21.85
C PHE A 19 5.22 9.98 23.08
N ASP A 20 3.93 9.75 23.35
CA ASP A 20 3.45 8.81 24.36
C ASP A 20 2.63 7.71 23.68
N ARG A 21 3.31 6.62 23.33
CA ARG A 21 2.78 5.55 22.46
C ARG A 21 2.29 6.13 21.13
N ASN A 22 0.97 6.18 20.94
CA ASN A 22 0.28 6.63 19.74
C ASN A 22 -0.20 8.09 19.85
N ARG A 23 -0.04 8.70 21.02
CA ARG A 23 -0.35 10.12 21.24
C ARG A 23 0.88 10.95 20.89
N VAL A 24 0.68 11.93 20.04
CA VAL A 24 1.68 12.93 19.66
C VAL A 24 1.27 14.27 20.24
N THR A 25 2.22 14.99 20.82
CA THR A 25 2.02 16.36 21.32
C THR A 25 3.13 17.24 20.78
N TYR A 26 2.78 18.39 20.21
CA TYR A 26 3.75 19.41 19.84
C TYR A 26 3.98 20.37 21.02
N GLU A 27 5.22 20.43 21.49
CA GLU A 27 5.68 21.19 22.66
C GLU A 27 6.51 22.43 22.27
N GLY A 28 6.67 22.69 20.96
CA GLY A 28 7.32 23.90 20.47
C GLY A 28 6.51 25.17 20.72
N GLY A 29 7.20 26.32 20.69
CA GLY A 29 6.61 27.63 20.98
C GLY A 29 5.92 28.31 19.80
N GLU A 30 6.18 27.87 18.57
CA GLU A 30 5.65 28.47 17.33
C GLU A 30 5.08 27.39 16.41
N PRO A 31 4.05 27.66 15.58
CA PRO A 31 3.52 26.66 14.65
C PRO A 31 4.57 26.08 13.69
N VAL A 32 4.47 24.79 13.36
CA VAL A 32 5.40 24.10 12.45
C VAL A 32 4.68 23.19 11.46
N GLU A 33 5.21 23.07 10.24
CA GLU A 33 4.77 22.09 9.24
C GLU A 33 5.59 20.80 9.42
N ALA A 34 4.93 19.71 9.82
CA ALA A 34 5.59 18.41 10.00
C ALA A 34 4.62 17.25 9.78
N GLY A 35 5.13 16.15 9.23
CA GLY A 35 4.49 14.84 9.28
C GLY A 35 5.04 14.00 10.42
N ILE A 36 4.28 13.00 10.87
CA ILE A 36 4.72 12.01 11.85
C ILE A 36 4.91 10.67 11.16
N ARG A 37 6.09 10.07 11.34
CA ARG A 37 6.40 8.72 10.86
C ARG A 37 6.61 7.76 12.02
N PHE A 38 5.95 6.61 11.97
CA PHE A 38 6.24 5.47 12.86
C PHE A 38 6.95 4.38 12.06
N GLU A 39 8.22 4.11 12.36
CA GLU A 39 9.02 3.10 11.66
C GLU A 39 9.22 1.82 12.48
N LEU A 40 9.14 0.67 11.83
CA LEU A 40 9.50 -0.63 12.37
C LEU A 40 10.62 -1.24 11.53
N GLU A 41 11.81 -1.35 12.11
CA GLU A 41 12.91 -2.14 11.54
C GLU A 41 12.69 -3.64 11.85
N LEU A 42 12.90 -4.47 10.83
CA LEU A 42 12.74 -5.92 10.89
C LEU A 42 14.11 -6.62 10.74
N PRO A 43 14.20 -7.92 11.10
CA PRO A 43 15.45 -8.68 10.95
C PRO A 43 15.99 -8.64 9.51
N ALA A 44 17.31 -8.65 9.38
CA ALA A 44 17.99 -8.61 8.10
C ALA A 44 17.59 -9.78 7.19
N THR A 45 17.43 -9.51 5.90
CA THR A 45 17.07 -10.49 4.87
C THR A 45 17.43 -9.95 3.49
N HIS A 46 17.64 -10.86 2.54
CA HIS A 46 17.76 -10.52 1.11
C HIS A 46 16.43 -10.61 0.37
N ASP A 47 15.44 -11.29 0.96
CA ASP A 47 14.07 -11.37 0.46
C ASP A 47 13.13 -10.88 1.58
N PRO A 48 12.65 -9.63 1.50
CA PRO A 48 11.72 -9.07 2.48
C PRO A 48 10.29 -9.55 2.30
N GLN A 49 9.95 -10.19 1.18
CA GLN A 49 8.58 -10.61 0.86
C GLN A 49 7.57 -9.50 1.09
N TRP A 50 7.80 -8.34 0.46
CA TRP A 50 6.96 -7.15 0.63
C TRP A 50 5.48 -7.45 0.38
N LEU A 51 4.64 -6.89 1.24
CA LEU A 51 3.19 -6.93 1.08
C LEU A 51 2.57 -5.61 1.53
N VAL A 52 1.98 -4.89 0.58
CA VAL A 52 1.04 -3.79 0.77
C VAL A 52 -0.26 -4.21 0.08
N PRO A 53 -1.32 -4.58 0.83
CA PRO A 53 -2.52 -5.17 0.26
C PRO A 53 -3.14 -4.31 -0.85
N GLY A 54 -3.24 -4.87 -2.05
CA GLY A 54 -3.78 -4.20 -3.24
C GLY A 54 -2.77 -3.37 -4.04
N VAL A 55 -1.60 -3.06 -3.47
CA VAL A 55 -0.60 -2.16 -4.09
C VAL A 55 0.70 -2.87 -4.46
N PHE A 56 1.22 -3.73 -3.58
CA PHE A 56 2.55 -4.31 -3.72
C PHE A 56 2.58 -5.72 -3.14
N TYR A 57 3.02 -6.72 -3.90
CA TYR A 57 3.16 -8.09 -3.40
C TYR A 57 4.21 -8.87 -4.20
N GLY A 58 5.05 -9.64 -3.49
CA GLY A 58 6.04 -10.52 -4.11
C GLY A 58 6.96 -9.83 -5.11
N GLU A 59 7.25 -10.49 -6.23
CA GLU A 59 7.91 -9.89 -7.40
C GLU A 59 6.89 -9.03 -8.16
N ASN A 60 6.60 -7.84 -7.65
CA ASN A 60 5.49 -7.00 -8.14
C ASN A 60 5.63 -6.62 -9.63
N ARG A 61 6.86 -6.58 -10.16
CA ARG A 61 7.22 -6.33 -11.55
C ARG A 61 8.52 -7.06 -11.91
N PRO A 62 8.47 -8.13 -12.73
CA PRO A 62 9.68 -8.81 -13.21
C PRO A 62 10.56 -7.89 -14.05
N ALA A 63 11.88 -8.16 -14.07
CA ALA A 63 12.84 -7.35 -14.83
C ALA A 63 12.56 -7.30 -16.34
N SER A 64 11.95 -8.35 -16.89
CA SER A 64 11.58 -8.45 -18.30
C SER A 64 10.25 -7.76 -18.64
N CYS A 65 9.54 -7.21 -17.65
CA CYS A 65 8.27 -6.53 -17.89
C CYS A 65 8.53 -5.22 -18.64
N THR A 66 7.91 -5.07 -19.81
CA THR A 66 8.06 -3.86 -20.64
C THR A 66 7.19 -2.70 -20.18
N ARG A 67 6.13 -2.98 -19.41
CA ARG A 67 5.22 -1.97 -18.85
C ARG A 67 5.86 -1.28 -17.65
N ILE A 68 5.81 0.05 -17.61
CA ILE A 68 6.38 0.84 -16.52
C ILE A 68 5.31 1.12 -15.46
N TYR A 69 5.53 0.61 -14.25
CA TYR A 69 4.77 0.88 -13.02
C TYR A 69 5.65 0.62 -11.79
N PRO A 70 5.37 1.14 -10.59
CA PRO A 70 6.27 1.05 -9.43
C PRO A 70 6.90 -0.33 -9.23
N ARG A 71 8.22 -0.38 -9.07
CA ARG A 71 8.99 -1.61 -8.83
C ARG A 71 10.00 -1.40 -7.71
N PHE A 72 10.17 -2.46 -6.92
CA PHE A 72 11.18 -2.50 -5.88
C PHE A 72 12.48 -3.02 -6.46
N THR A 73 13.55 -2.23 -6.35
CA THR A 73 14.90 -2.62 -6.78
C THR A 73 15.88 -2.29 -5.67
N SER A 74 16.42 -3.30 -4.99
CA SER A 74 17.33 -3.12 -3.85
C SER A 74 18.55 -2.28 -4.18
N GLY A 75 18.83 -1.23 -3.39
CA GLY A 75 19.99 -0.35 -3.53
C GLY A 75 20.00 0.50 -4.81
N HIS A 76 18.85 0.65 -5.48
CA HIS A 76 18.75 1.35 -6.75
C HIS A 76 17.51 2.24 -6.79
N VAL A 77 17.67 3.45 -7.30
CA VAL A 77 16.58 4.38 -7.57
C VAL A 77 16.72 4.88 -9.00
N ASP A 78 15.67 4.68 -9.79
CA ASP A 78 15.49 5.21 -11.13
C ASP A 78 14.03 5.66 -11.26
N VAL A 79 13.81 6.97 -11.05
CA VAL A 79 12.47 7.57 -11.05
C VAL A 79 11.82 7.46 -12.43
N GLU A 80 12.58 7.56 -13.52
CA GLU A 80 12.07 7.43 -14.89
C GLU A 80 11.55 6.01 -15.16
N ARG A 81 12.22 4.99 -14.59
CA ARG A 81 11.78 3.60 -14.63
C ARG A 81 10.81 3.21 -13.53
N MET A 82 10.44 4.15 -12.64
CA MET A 82 9.68 3.89 -11.42
C MET A 82 10.27 2.74 -10.61
N GLU A 83 11.60 2.73 -10.45
CA GLU A 83 12.33 1.78 -9.62
C GLU A 83 12.86 2.47 -8.38
N SER A 84 12.71 1.83 -7.23
CA SER A 84 13.23 2.35 -5.96
C SER A 84 13.41 1.22 -4.95
N ASP A 85 14.38 1.36 -4.07
CA ASP A 85 14.53 0.53 -2.87
C ASP A 85 13.67 1.00 -1.69
N SER A 86 12.90 2.07 -1.88
CA SER A 86 12.03 2.70 -0.90
C SER A 86 10.76 3.21 -1.55
N TRP A 87 9.60 2.90 -0.98
CA TRP A 87 8.30 3.35 -1.49
C TRP A 87 7.39 3.84 -0.36
N GLY A 88 6.69 4.94 -0.60
CA GLY A 88 5.58 5.44 0.21
C GLY A 88 4.31 5.55 -0.63
N PHE A 89 3.17 5.21 -0.04
CA PHE A 89 1.86 5.23 -0.69
C PHE A 89 0.82 5.81 0.27
N ARG A 90 -0.23 6.42 -0.28
CA ARG A 90 -1.43 6.73 0.49
C ARG A 90 -2.15 5.46 0.92
N ALA A 91 -2.72 5.48 2.11
CA ALA A 91 -3.46 4.36 2.69
C ALA A 91 -4.75 4.02 1.93
N ASP A 92 -5.40 5.00 1.28
CA ASP A 92 -6.62 4.81 0.48
C ASP A 92 -6.40 3.96 -0.79
N ARG A 93 -5.15 3.81 -1.22
CA ARG A 93 -4.76 2.89 -2.31
C ARG A 93 -4.71 1.43 -1.86
N CYS A 94 -4.70 1.19 -0.55
CA CYS A 94 -4.56 -0.14 0.01
C CYS A 94 -5.94 -0.74 0.24
N ALA A 95 -6.15 -2.00 -0.17
CA ALA A 95 -7.35 -2.76 0.19
C ALA A 95 -7.44 -2.96 1.72
N THR A 96 -6.31 -2.92 2.41
CA THR A 96 -6.22 -2.83 3.87
C THR A 96 -5.01 -1.94 4.19
N PRO A 97 -5.18 -0.79 4.89
CA PRO A 97 -4.09 0.12 5.26
C PRO A 97 -3.02 -0.52 6.15
N ALA A 98 -2.12 -1.27 5.52
CA ALA A 98 -1.07 -2.02 6.18
C ALA A 98 0.11 -2.29 5.25
N VAL A 99 1.28 -2.49 5.84
CA VAL A 99 2.52 -2.81 5.13
C VAL A 99 3.30 -3.85 5.92
N PHE A 100 3.77 -4.89 5.24
CA PHE A 100 4.47 -6.02 5.85
C PHE A 100 5.75 -6.36 5.11
N ALA A 101 6.70 -6.92 5.87
CA ALA A 101 7.81 -7.70 5.36
C ALA A 101 7.89 -9.01 6.16
N ASN A 102 8.06 -10.15 5.48
CA ASN A 102 8.14 -11.47 6.11
C ASN A 102 7.00 -11.74 7.11
N GLY A 103 5.78 -11.31 6.75
CA GLY A 103 4.56 -11.54 7.53
C GLY A 103 4.38 -10.69 8.79
N ARG A 104 5.29 -9.76 9.09
CA ARG A 104 5.18 -8.78 10.18
C ARG A 104 5.20 -7.36 9.64
N GLY A 105 4.44 -6.47 10.25
CA GLY A 105 4.20 -5.16 9.67
C GLY A 105 3.53 -4.17 10.58
N LEU A 106 3.06 -3.09 9.97
CA LEU A 106 2.26 -2.04 10.59
C LEU A 106 0.93 -1.91 9.89
N ALA A 107 -0.10 -1.52 10.65
CA ALA A 107 -1.43 -1.23 10.15
C ALA A 107 -1.99 0.04 10.80
N THR A 108 -2.87 0.71 10.08
CA THR A 108 -3.52 1.97 10.46
C THR A 108 -4.97 1.99 9.97
N SER A 109 -5.65 3.08 10.24
CA SER A 109 -6.86 3.53 9.55
C SER A 109 -6.47 4.32 8.30
N GLU A 110 -7.36 4.37 7.32
CA GLU A 110 -7.15 5.09 6.06
C GLU A 110 -6.91 6.59 6.29
N THR A 111 -7.69 7.18 7.19
CA THR A 111 -7.60 8.59 7.58
C THR A 111 -7.18 8.71 9.05
N SER A 112 -6.64 9.88 9.38
CA SER A 112 -6.19 10.24 10.73
C SER A 112 -6.63 11.67 11.06
N PRO A 113 -6.51 12.11 12.33
CA PRO A 113 -6.79 13.50 12.70
C PRO A 113 -5.96 14.55 11.95
N VAL A 114 -4.81 14.17 11.37
CA VAL A 114 -3.91 15.06 10.62
C VAL A 114 -3.97 14.85 9.10
N GLY A 115 -5.00 14.13 8.61
CA GLY A 115 -5.24 13.91 7.19
C GLY A 115 -5.14 12.44 6.75
N GLN A 116 -5.03 12.23 5.45
CA GLN A 116 -4.86 10.92 4.82
C GLN A 116 -3.62 10.23 5.38
N ALA A 117 -3.74 9.00 5.87
CA ALA A 117 -2.58 8.22 6.34
C ALA A 117 -1.82 7.63 5.15
N GLY A 118 -0.55 7.27 5.36
CA GLY A 118 0.29 6.59 4.39
C GLY A 118 0.95 5.34 4.96
N VAL A 119 1.37 4.47 4.06
CA VAL A 119 2.17 3.27 4.35
C VAL A 119 3.42 3.30 3.50
N GLY A 120 4.52 2.75 4.00
CA GLY A 120 5.72 2.64 3.19
C GLY A 120 6.70 1.60 3.68
N PHE A 121 7.68 1.31 2.84
CA PHE A 121 8.72 0.34 3.12
C PHE A 121 10.02 0.66 2.38
N ALA A 122 11.14 0.17 2.93
CA ALA A 122 12.46 0.25 2.30
C ALA A 122 13.35 -0.90 2.75
N LEU A 123 14.35 -1.24 1.94
CA LEU A 123 15.45 -2.11 2.37
C LEU A 123 16.68 -1.26 2.66
N ARG A 124 17.00 -1.03 3.94
CA ARG A 124 18.15 -0.21 4.38
C ARG A 124 19.23 -1.13 4.95
N ASP A 125 20.43 -1.13 4.36
CA ASP A 125 21.55 -1.96 4.83
C ASP A 125 21.18 -3.46 5.02
N GLY A 126 20.38 -4.00 4.09
CA GLY A 126 19.88 -5.38 4.14
C GLY A 126 18.81 -5.64 5.20
N ARG A 127 18.25 -4.59 5.82
CA ARG A 127 17.19 -4.67 6.82
C ARG A 127 15.90 -4.07 6.28
N PRO A 128 14.79 -4.83 6.28
CA PRO A 128 13.50 -4.29 5.91
C PRO A 128 13.06 -3.28 6.97
N VAL A 129 12.64 -2.11 6.52
CA VAL A 129 11.98 -1.10 7.34
C VAL A 129 10.61 -0.87 6.75
N VAL A 130 9.58 -0.95 7.59
CA VAL A 130 8.21 -0.58 7.22
C VAL A 130 7.77 0.61 8.06
N TRP A 131 6.89 1.46 7.54
CA TRP A 131 6.43 2.62 8.28
C TRP A 131 5.00 3.03 7.95
N LEU A 132 4.46 3.85 8.85
CA LEU A 132 3.21 4.60 8.66
C LEU A 132 3.53 6.09 8.68
N ASP A 133 2.91 6.86 7.79
CA ASP A 133 3.06 8.31 7.67
C ASP A 133 1.73 9.03 7.95
N PHE A 134 1.78 10.10 8.74
CA PHE A 134 0.63 10.93 9.12
C PHE A 134 0.97 12.42 8.98
N PRO A 135 0.50 13.10 7.92
CA PRO A 135 -0.22 12.58 6.75
C PRO A 135 0.69 11.81 5.77
N SER A 136 0.09 11.25 4.73
CA SER A 136 0.73 10.38 3.73
C SER A 136 1.85 11.06 2.95
N ARG A 137 2.84 10.25 2.54
CA ARG A 137 3.92 10.65 1.63
C ARG A 137 4.00 9.64 0.49
N GLU A 138 3.76 10.08 -0.74
CA GLU A 138 4.00 9.28 -1.94
C GLU A 138 5.41 9.59 -2.48
N GLU A 139 6.34 8.69 -2.21
CA GLU A 139 7.77 8.84 -2.51
C GLU A 139 8.31 7.53 -3.12
N PRO A 140 9.27 7.59 -4.06
CA PRO A 140 9.94 8.78 -4.59
C PRO A 140 9.14 9.56 -5.64
N LEU A 141 7.96 9.05 -6.01
CA LEU A 141 7.08 9.62 -7.01
C LEU A 141 5.63 9.32 -6.64
N ARG A 142 4.69 10.02 -7.26
CA ARG A 142 3.27 9.66 -7.22
C ARG A 142 2.92 8.82 -8.45
N TYR A 143 2.38 7.63 -8.24
CA TYR A 143 1.89 6.80 -9.34
C TYR A 143 0.41 7.04 -9.57
N ASP A 144 0.00 7.45 -10.76
CA ASP A 144 -1.41 7.72 -11.10
C ASP A 144 -1.99 6.68 -12.07
N GLY A 145 -1.28 5.58 -12.33
CA GLY A 145 -1.65 4.56 -13.30
C GLY A 145 -1.04 4.74 -14.69
N SER A 146 -0.40 5.87 -14.96
CA SER A 146 0.32 6.12 -16.20
C SER A 146 1.75 5.55 -16.19
N GLU A 147 2.34 5.36 -17.37
CA GLU A 147 3.77 4.96 -17.49
C GLU A 147 4.72 6.14 -17.29
N THR A 148 4.21 7.34 -16.97
CA THR A 148 5.01 8.55 -16.79
C THR A 148 5.08 8.89 -15.29
N PRO A 149 6.28 9.03 -14.72
CA PRO A 149 6.41 9.38 -13.30
C PRO A 149 5.87 10.79 -13.04
N VAL A 150 5.03 10.92 -12.01
CA VAL A 150 4.58 12.21 -11.51
C VAL A 150 5.39 12.56 -10.27
N SER A 151 5.67 13.86 -10.07
CA SER A 151 6.39 14.35 -8.89
C SER A 151 5.83 13.75 -7.59
N PRO A 152 6.71 13.46 -6.60
CA PRO A 152 6.27 12.96 -5.31
C PRO A 152 5.26 13.89 -4.65
N ASP A 153 4.35 13.28 -3.89
CA ASP A 153 3.27 13.96 -3.19
C ASP A 153 3.50 13.83 -1.68
N VAL A 154 4.12 14.85 -1.11
CA VAL A 154 4.51 14.88 0.30
C VAL A 154 3.58 15.81 1.06
N GLN A 155 2.71 15.22 1.88
CA GLN A 155 1.82 15.98 2.74
C GLN A 155 2.50 16.26 4.09
N THR A 156 2.14 17.41 4.68
CA THR A 156 2.50 17.77 6.05
C THR A 156 1.27 18.33 6.76
N TYR A 157 1.35 18.43 8.08
CA TYR A 157 0.32 19.03 8.89
C TYR A 157 0.89 20.21 9.67
N ARG A 158 0.09 21.27 9.80
CA ARG A 158 0.45 22.46 10.56
C ARG A 158 0.09 22.29 12.03
N TRP A 159 1.09 22.03 12.85
CA TRP A 159 0.94 21.87 14.29
C TRP A 159 0.92 23.22 15.00
N SER A 160 0.00 23.39 15.94
CA SER A 160 -0.05 24.53 16.86
C SER A 160 0.59 24.20 18.21
N PRO A 161 1.23 25.16 18.91
CA PRO A 161 1.78 24.94 20.24
C PRO A 161 0.79 24.27 21.21
N GLY A 162 1.19 23.17 21.85
CA GLY A 162 0.36 22.41 22.78
C GLY A 162 -0.67 21.49 22.13
N GLU A 163 -0.78 21.47 20.80
CA GLU A 163 -1.69 20.58 20.09
C GLU A 163 -1.31 19.11 20.33
N SER A 164 -2.33 18.26 20.51
CA SER A 164 -2.13 16.82 20.68
C SER A 164 -3.19 16.02 19.93
N VAL A 165 -2.72 14.97 19.25
CA VAL A 165 -3.55 14.05 18.47
C VAL A 165 -3.20 12.61 18.82
N GLU A 166 -4.15 11.70 18.58
CA GLU A 166 -3.96 10.26 18.73
C GLU A 166 -4.03 9.59 17.35
N LEU A 167 -3.04 8.76 17.05
CA LEU A 167 -2.86 8.13 15.74
C LEU A 167 -3.10 6.62 15.82
N ASP A 168 -3.77 6.03 14.83
CA ASP A 168 -3.96 4.57 14.78
C ASP A 168 -2.67 3.90 14.29
N VAL A 169 -1.85 3.43 15.23
CA VAL A 169 -0.60 2.71 14.94
C VAL A 169 -0.66 1.35 15.61
N ARG A 170 -0.66 0.30 14.78
CA ARG A 170 -0.71 -1.08 15.25
C ARG A 170 0.40 -1.90 14.62
N GLU A 171 1.16 -2.62 15.44
CA GLU A 171 1.93 -3.75 14.92
C GLU A 171 0.96 -4.85 14.49
N ALA A 172 1.19 -5.43 13.32
CA ALA A 172 0.32 -6.43 12.72
C ALA A 172 1.10 -7.61 12.18
N GLY A 173 0.51 -8.79 12.26
CA GLY A 173 0.89 -9.94 11.45
C GLY A 173 -0.13 -10.18 10.34
N LEU A 174 0.12 -11.15 9.45
CA LEU A 174 -0.78 -11.47 8.34
C LEU A 174 -2.22 -11.83 8.76
N SER A 175 -2.43 -12.24 10.01
CA SER A 175 -3.78 -12.45 10.55
C SER A 175 -4.65 -11.19 10.54
N ALA A 176 -4.04 -9.99 10.49
CA ALA A 176 -4.76 -8.72 10.37
C ALA A 176 -5.48 -8.56 9.02
N LEU A 177 -5.07 -9.32 8.00
CA LEU A 177 -5.70 -9.33 6.68
C LEU A 177 -6.93 -10.24 6.60
N ARG A 178 -7.16 -11.05 7.63
CA ARG A 178 -8.32 -11.94 7.70
C ARG A 178 -9.42 -11.24 8.48
N SER A 179 -10.61 -11.17 7.89
CA SER A 179 -11.79 -10.78 8.65
C SER A 179 -11.96 -11.73 9.84
N ARG A 180 -12.10 -11.16 11.03
CA ARG A 180 -12.42 -11.90 12.25
C ARG A 180 -13.91 -11.88 12.55
N THR A 181 -14.66 -11.07 11.82
CA THR A 181 -16.12 -11.04 11.88
C THR A 181 -16.62 -12.35 11.29
N PRO A 182 -17.45 -13.11 12.02
CA PRO A 182 -18.13 -14.28 11.45
C PRO A 182 -18.82 -13.85 10.17
N PHE A 183 -18.40 -14.42 9.06
CA PHE A 183 -19.07 -14.23 7.80
C PHE A 183 -20.41 -14.95 7.92
N ALA A 184 -21.50 -14.20 7.99
CA ALA A 184 -22.83 -14.77 7.83
C ALA A 184 -22.89 -15.26 6.39
N ASP A 185 -22.88 -16.58 6.21
CA ASP A 185 -22.80 -17.18 4.89
C ASP A 185 -24.00 -16.71 4.04
N PRO A 186 -23.80 -15.85 3.02
CA PRO A 186 -24.85 -15.38 2.15
C PRO A 186 -25.09 -16.40 1.03
N SER A 187 -24.44 -17.57 1.07
CA SER A 187 -24.60 -18.61 0.06
C SER A 187 -26.06 -19.01 -0.03
N TRP A 188 -26.62 -18.78 -1.21
CA TRP A 188 -27.99 -19.14 -1.56
C TRP A 188 -28.03 -20.46 -2.36
N VAL A 189 -26.87 -21.07 -2.61
CA VAL A 189 -26.66 -22.37 -3.29
C VAL A 189 -25.58 -23.19 -2.60
N GLY A 190 -25.56 -24.50 -2.85
CA GLY A 190 -24.48 -25.40 -2.40
C GLY A 190 -23.19 -25.21 -3.20
N VAL A 191 -22.08 -25.81 -2.73
CA VAL A 191 -20.76 -25.71 -3.38
C VAL A 191 -20.79 -26.30 -4.79
N GLU A 192 -21.48 -27.42 -4.97
CA GLU A 192 -21.61 -28.10 -6.25
C GLU A 192 -22.35 -27.23 -7.28
N GLU A 193 -23.48 -26.65 -6.89
CA GLU A 193 -24.25 -25.73 -7.72
C GLU A 193 -23.49 -24.43 -8.00
N ALA A 194 -22.78 -23.89 -7.01
CA ALA A 194 -21.90 -22.74 -7.21
C ALA A 194 -20.79 -23.05 -8.23
N ALA A 195 -20.20 -24.25 -8.18
CA ALA A 195 -19.17 -24.68 -9.12
C ALA A 195 -19.73 -24.83 -10.54
N GLU A 196 -20.93 -25.39 -10.70
CA GLU A 196 -21.61 -25.48 -12.00
C GLU A 196 -21.92 -24.10 -12.58
N LEU A 197 -22.46 -23.18 -11.77
CA LEU A 197 -22.75 -21.81 -12.18
C LEU A 197 -21.48 -21.03 -12.55
N ALA A 198 -20.39 -21.20 -11.79
CA ALA A 198 -19.10 -20.60 -12.08
C ALA A 198 -18.51 -21.15 -13.39
N ALA A 199 -18.52 -22.47 -13.58
CA ALA A 199 -18.04 -23.11 -14.80
C ALA A 199 -18.85 -22.67 -16.03
N PHE A 200 -20.18 -22.62 -15.90
CA PHE A 200 -21.04 -22.14 -16.98
C PHE A 200 -20.78 -20.67 -17.33
N SER A 201 -20.62 -19.80 -16.33
CA SER A 201 -20.35 -18.38 -16.55
C SER A 201 -18.97 -18.15 -17.16
N LEU A 202 -17.94 -18.86 -16.68
CA LEU A 202 -16.60 -18.84 -17.28
C LEU A 202 -16.63 -19.32 -18.74
N TYR A 203 -17.37 -20.40 -19.03
CA TYR A 203 -17.50 -20.87 -20.41
C TYR A 203 -18.29 -19.89 -21.29
N ARG A 204 -19.40 -19.34 -20.80
CA ARG A 204 -20.25 -18.45 -21.60
C ARG A 204 -19.58 -17.11 -21.89
N ASP A 205 -19.00 -16.50 -20.86
CA ASP A 205 -18.59 -15.10 -20.90
C ASP A 205 -17.08 -14.94 -21.12
N HIS A 206 -16.27 -15.91 -20.68
CA HIS A 206 -14.82 -15.83 -20.70
C HIS A 206 -14.15 -16.82 -21.67
N TYR A 207 -14.86 -17.75 -22.29
CA TYR A 207 -14.25 -18.64 -23.28
C TYR A 207 -14.23 -17.99 -24.67
N LEU A 208 -13.05 -17.98 -25.29
CA LEU A 208 -12.88 -17.70 -26.71
C LEU A 208 -12.62 -19.02 -27.45
N PRO A 209 -13.33 -19.32 -28.54
CA PRO A 209 -13.18 -20.59 -29.25
C PRO A 209 -11.94 -20.64 -30.16
N ASP A 210 -11.33 -19.51 -30.51
CA ASP A 210 -10.21 -19.44 -31.45
C ASP A 210 -9.13 -18.39 -31.08
N PRO A 211 -7.90 -18.82 -30.76
CA PRO A 211 -7.61 -20.16 -30.23
C PRO A 211 -8.44 -20.44 -28.96
N PRO A 212 -8.79 -21.71 -28.69
CA PRO A 212 -9.60 -22.10 -27.54
C PRO A 212 -8.89 -21.73 -26.24
N ARG A 213 -9.43 -20.76 -25.49
CA ARG A 213 -8.85 -20.27 -24.23
C ARG A 213 -9.87 -19.56 -23.36
N LEU A 214 -9.61 -19.48 -22.07
CA LEU A 214 -10.33 -18.59 -21.17
C LEU A 214 -9.59 -17.24 -21.12
N VAL A 215 -10.34 -16.14 -21.26
CA VAL A 215 -9.86 -14.77 -21.07
C VAL A 215 -10.33 -14.27 -19.73
N GLU A 216 -9.41 -13.84 -18.88
CA GLU A 216 -9.75 -13.43 -17.51
C GLU A 216 -10.53 -12.10 -17.49
N THR A 217 -10.16 -11.16 -18.34
CA THR A 217 -10.77 -9.81 -18.35
C THR A 217 -11.58 -9.58 -19.63
N ARG A 218 -12.88 -9.39 -19.44
CA ARG A 218 -13.83 -8.96 -20.46
C ARG A 218 -14.66 -7.81 -19.89
N SER A 219 -14.92 -6.78 -20.69
CA SER A 219 -15.82 -5.69 -20.26
C SER A 219 -17.22 -6.24 -20.01
N PHE A 220 -18.00 -5.59 -19.14
CA PHE A 220 -19.37 -6.02 -18.81
C PHE A 220 -20.30 -6.05 -20.03
N ASP A 221 -20.05 -5.21 -21.03
CA ASP A 221 -20.76 -5.19 -22.30
C ASP A 221 -20.17 -6.14 -23.36
N GLY A 222 -19.07 -6.83 -23.02
CA GLY A 222 -18.41 -7.82 -23.87
C GLY A 222 -17.58 -7.26 -25.03
N THR A 223 -17.46 -5.94 -25.15
CA THR A 223 -16.81 -5.23 -26.27
C THR A 223 -15.28 -5.23 -26.21
N GLU A 224 -14.71 -5.28 -25.02
CA GLU A 224 -13.27 -5.33 -24.80
C GLU A 224 -12.86 -6.67 -24.21
N VAL A 225 -11.79 -7.25 -24.76
CA VAL A 225 -11.20 -8.51 -24.30
C VAL A 225 -9.70 -8.32 -24.12
N ARG A 226 -9.17 -8.77 -22.97
CA ARG A 226 -7.73 -8.78 -22.70
C ARG A 226 -7.27 -10.20 -22.39
N ASP A 227 -6.28 -10.66 -23.14
CA ASP A 227 -5.67 -11.98 -22.99
C ASP A 227 -4.70 -12.06 -21.79
N ALA A 228 -4.20 -10.92 -21.31
CA ALA A 228 -3.22 -10.87 -20.22
C ALA A 228 -3.85 -10.41 -18.90
N MET A 229 -3.50 -11.14 -17.83
CA MET A 229 -3.84 -10.89 -16.44
C MET A 229 -3.36 -9.50 -15.99
N HIS A 230 -4.22 -8.77 -15.27
CA HIS A 230 -3.78 -7.71 -14.37
C HIS A 230 -2.99 -8.36 -13.24
N VAL A 231 -1.66 -8.24 -13.28
CA VAL A 231 -0.88 -8.36 -12.05
C VAL A 231 -1.06 -7.03 -11.32
N SER A 232 -1.75 -7.10 -10.18
CA SER A 232 -2.13 -6.02 -9.26
C SER A 232 -3.33 -5.15 -9.67
N TRP A 233 -4.08 -4.68 -8.67
CA TRP A 233 -5.34 -3.92 -8.68
C TRP A 233 -6.62 -4.77 -8.66
N VAL A 234 -6.90 -5.39 -7.51
CA VAL A 234 -8.28 -5.74 -7.14
C VAL A 234 -9.01 -4.42 -6.88
N SER A 235 -9.89 -4.08 -7.82
CA SER A 235 -11.15 -3.37 -7.63
C SER A 235 -11.13 -2.12 -6.73
N GLY A 236 -10.96 -0.96 -7.36
CA GLY A 236 -11.36 0.31 -6.75
C GLY A 236 -10.44 1.47 -7.10
N VAL A 237 -10.71 2.13 -8.24
CA VAL A 237 -10.69 3.59 -8.50
C VAL A 237 -11.07 3.77 -9.99
N PRO A 238 -11.87 4.80 -10.35
CA PRO A 238 -12.66 4.86 -11.57
C PRO A 238 -11.83 5.12 -12.83
N TYR A 239 -12.39 4.72 -13.98
CA TYR A 239 -12.00 5.21 -15.31
C TYR A 239 -12.27 6.70 -15.44
#